data_AF-A0A1G9EYP9-F1
#
_entry.id   AF-A0A1G9EYP9-F1
#
_cell.length_a   1.000
_cell.length_b   1.000
_cell.length_c   1.000
_cell.angle_alpha   90.00
_cell.angle_beta   90.00
_cell.angle_gamma   90.00
#
_symmetry.space_group_name_H-M   'P 1'
#
loop_
_entity.id
_entity.type
_entity.pdbx_description
1 polymer ?
#
loop_
_entity_poly.entity_id
_entity_poly.type
_entity_poly.pdbx_seq_one_letter_code
_entity_poly.pdbx_strand_id
1 'polypeptide(L)'
;MTITILQADDGGTRIRYEFVDDMKDLSPAVESDLVPVSQSGDRTVCAASGGPYGEDHIPVVFTTLSNGTACVYVSMRATPKTA
;
A
#
# COMPACT_ATOMS: atom_id res chain seq x y z
N MET A 1 -5.47 10.22 7.98
CA MET A 1 -5.39 8.76 7.67
C MET A 1 -3.94 8.34 7.82
N THR A 2 -3.69 7.18 8.40
CA THR A 2 -2.35 6.60 8.56
C THR A 2 -2.26 5.29 7.80
N ILE A 3 -1.11 5.04 7.17
CA ILE A 3 -0.77 3.77 6.52
C ILE A 3 0.36 3.13 7.32
N THR A 4 0.15 1.89 7.74
CA THR A 4 1.16 1.10 8.44
C THR A 4 1.43 -0.17 7.66
N ILE A 5 2.69 -0.50 7.47
CA ILE A 5 3.12 -1.77 6.88
C ILE A 5 3.52 -2.70 8.02
N LEU A 6 2.88 -3.87 8.06
CA LEU A 6 3.08 -4.87 9.10
C LEU A 6 3.76 -6.09 8.47
N GLN A 7 4.72 -6.66 9.19
CA GLN A 7 5.22 -7.98 8.88
C GLN A 7 4.43 -8.99 9.70
N ALA A 8 3.78 -9.94 9.04
CA ALA A 8 3.00 -10.98 9.68
C ALA A 8 3.92 -12.09 10.22
N ASP A 9 3.45 -12.81 11.24
CA ASP A 9 4.21 -13.88 11.89
C ASP A 9 4.54 -15.05 10.96
N ASP A 10 3.77 -15.21 9.87
CA ASP A 10 3.99 -16.19 8.81
C ASP A 10 5.01 -15.74 7.75
N GLY A 11 5.62 -14.56 7.94
CA GLY A 11 6.56 -13.96 7.00
C GLY A 11 5.90 -13.16 5.87
N GLY A 12 4.56 -13.12 5.81
CA GLY A 12 3.80 -12.27 4.90
C GLY A 12 3.93 -10.78 5.23
N THR A 13 3.57 -9.93 4.26
CA THR A 13 3.47 -8.47 4.50
C THR A 13 2.00 -8.08 4.45
N ARG A 14 1.56 -7.24 5.39
CA ARG A 14 0.21 -6.68 5.44
C ARG A 14 0.25 -5.16 5.40
N ILE A 15 -0.80 -4.57 4.86
CA ILE A 15 -1.03 -3.13 4.94
C ILE A 15 -2.23 -2.87 5.85
N ARG A 16 -2.09 -1.88 6.74
CA ARG A 16 -3.16 -1.40 7.62
C ARG A 16 -3.45 0.06 7.33
N TYR A 17 -4.72 0.37 7.13
CA TYR A 17 -5.25 1.71 6.97
C TYR A 17 -6.10 2.10 8.15
N GLU A 18 -5.82 3.28 8.70
CA GLU A 18 -6.54 3.79 9.85
C GLU A 18 -6.98 5.22 9.61
N PHE A 19 -8.28 5.45 9.77
CA PHE A 19 -8.80 6.81 9.88
C PHE A 19 -8.37 7.36 11.24
N VAL A 20 -7.83 8.58 11.26
CA VAL A 20 -7.29 9.23 12.46
C VAL A 20 -7.88 10.62 12.58
N ASP A 21 -7.64 11.26 13.72
CA ASP A 21 -8.13 12.60 14.07
C ASP A 21 -9.66 12.67 13.95
N ASP A 22 -10.18 13.72 13.30
CA ASP A 22 -11.61 13.96 13.14
C ASP A 22 -12.33 12.87 12.31
N MET A 23 -11.59 11.98 11.65
CA MET A 23 -12.15 10.88 10.86
C MET A 23 -12.13 9.52 11.56
N LYS A 24 -11.59 9.41 12.78
CA LYS A 24 -11.34 8.12 13.45
C LYS A 24 -12.58 7.22 13.59
N ASP A 25 -13.77 7.81 13.71
CA ASP A 25 -15.02 7.10 13.95
C ASP A 25 -15.78 6.74 12.65
N LEU A 26 -15.20 7.05 11.47
CA LEU A 26 -15.84 6.81 10.17
C LEU A 26 -15.85 5.32 9.79
N SER A 27 -14.81 4.58 10.15
CA SER A 27 -14.67 3.15 9.86
C SER A 27 -13.63 2.52 10.79
N PRO A 28 -13.79 1.23 11.15
CA PRO A 28 -12.71 0.43 11.70
C PRO A 28 -11.47 0.46 10.80
N ALA A 29 -10.30 0.20 11.40
CA ALA A 29 -9.08 0.00 10.65
C ALA A 29 -9.21 -1.19 9.70
N VAL A 30 -8.57 -1.06 8.55
CA VAL A 30 -8.71 -1.95 7.41
C VAL A 30 -7.37 -2.61 7.16
N GLU A 31 -7.36 -3.92 6.99
CA GLU A 31 -6.15 -4.68 6.68
C GLU A 31 -6.31 -5.51 5.42
N SER A 32 -5.21 -5.63 4.68
CA SER A 32 -5.10 -6.47 3.49
C SER A 32 -3.72 -7.11 3.45
N ASP A 33 -3.64 -8.33 2.94
CA ASP A 33 -2.36 -8.97 2.63
C ASP A 33 -1.75 -8.30 1.38
N LEU A 34 -0.42 -8.20 1.35
CA LEU A 34 0.35 -7.71 0.23
C LEU A 34 1.06 -8.86 -0.46
N VAL A 35 0.70 -9.10 -1.72
CA VAL A 35 1.33 -10.11 -2.57
C VAL A 35 2.32 -9.42 -3.51
N PRO A 36 3.62 -9.71 -3.46
CA PRO A 36 4.59 -9.19 -4.41
C PRO A 36 4.24 -9.64 -5.84
N VAL A 37 4.13 -8.70 -6.77
CA VAL A 37 3.81 -9.00 -8.19
C VAL A 37 4.93 -8.59 -9.15
N SER A 38 5.80 -7.66 -8.75
CA SER A 38 6.99 -7.29 -9.53
C SER A 38 8.09 -6.74 -8.64
N GLN A 39 9.34 -6.98 -9.01
CA GLN A 39 10.51 -6.46 -8.34
C GLN A 39 11.52 -5.94 -9.37
N SER A 40 12.01 -4.72 -9.19
CA SER A 40 13.00 -4.10 -10.07
C SER A 40 13.95 -3.23 -9.25
N GLY A 41 15.20 -3.69 -9.10
CA GLY A 41 16.17 -3.02 -8.24
C GLY A 41 15.69 -2.95 -6.77
N ASP A 42 15.65 -1.74 -6.21
CA ASP A 42 15.17 -1.44 -4.86
C ASP A 42 13.64 -1.27 -4.77
N ARG A 43 12.92 -1.41 -5.88
CA ARG A 43 11.47 -1.21 -5.96
C ARG A 43 10.73 -2.54 -5.97
N THR A 44 9.68 -2.59 -5.17
CA THR A 44 8.73 -3.71 -5.14
C THR A 44 7.34 -3.18 -5.39
N VAL A 45 6.63 -3.82 -6.33
CA VAL A 45 5.21 -3.62 -6.57
C VAL A 45 4.48 -4.82 -5.97
N CYS A 46 3.55 -4.54 -5.06
CA CYS A 46 2.65 -5.51 -4.48
C CYS A 46 1.21 -5.25 -4.96
N ALA A 47 0.41 -6.30 -5.02
CA ALA A 47 -1.03 -6.21 -5.07
C ALA A 47 -1.58 -6.38 -3.64
N ALA A 48 -2.35 -5.40 -3.17
CA ALA A 48 -3.23 -5.60 -2.02
C ALA A 48 -4.53 -6.21 -2.53
N SER A 49 -4.96 -7.31 -1.90
CA SER A 49 -6.23 -7.98 -2.19
C SER A 49 -7.15 -7.98 -0.97
N GLY A 50 -8.45 -7.87 -1.22
CA GLY A 50 -9.47 -7.85 -0.17
C GLY A 50 -9.52 -6.54 0.64
N GLY A 51 -10.65 -6.32 1.32
CA GLY A 51 -10.94 -5.10 2.10
C GLY A 51 -12.03 -4.21 1.48
N PRO A 52 -12.35 -3.04 2.08
CA PRO A 52 -13.35 -2.07 1.62
C PRO A 52 -12.97 -1.32 0.34
N TYR A 53 -11.92 -1.77 -0.33
CA TYR A 53 -11.34 -1.17 -1.51
C TYR A 53 -12.12 -1.42 -2.80
N GLY A 54 -13.06 -2.37 -2.79
CA GLY A 54 -13.95 -2.67 -3.92
C GLY A 54 -13.28 -3.22 -5.18
N GLU A 55 -11.95 -3.25 -5.25
CA GLU A 55 -11.14 -3.77 -6.35
C GLU A 55 -10.32 -4.99 -5.89
N ASP A 56 -10.21 -6.01 -6.74
CA ASP A 56 -9.53 -7.27 -6.41
C ASP A 56 -8.00 -7.10 -6.24
N HIS A 57 -7.43 -6.06 -6.86
CA HIS A 57 -5.98 -5.83 -6.89
C HIS A 57 -5.62 -4.35 -6.90
N ILE A 58 -5.42 -3.77 -5.72
CA ILE A 58 -4.88 -2.41 -5.60
C ILE A 58 -3.35 -2.45 -5.70
N PRO A 59 -2.74 -1.60 -6.56
CA PRO A 59 -1.29 -1.48 -6.61
C PRO A 59 -0.74 -0.74 -5.37
N VAL A 60 0.25 -1.37 -4.73
CA VAL A 60 1.04 -0.82 -3.62
C VAL A 60 2.50 -0.82 -4.05
N VAL A 61 3.11 0.36 -4.15
CA VAL A 61 4.49 0.52 -4.63
C VAL A 61 5.37 1.00 -3.50
N PHE A 62 6.39 0.21 -3.17
CA PHE A 62 7.45 0.58 -2.24
C PHE A 62 8.57 1.29 -2.99
N THR A 63 8.99 2.44 -2.48
CA THR A 63 10.12 3.19 -3.04
C THR A 63 10.83 3.98 -1.96
N THR A 64 12.07 4.36 -2.25
CA THR A 64 12.79 5.39 -1.51
C THR A 64 12.75 6.69 -2.31
N LEU A 65 12.39 7.80 -1.66
CA LEU A 65 12.45 9.14 -2.28
C LEU A 65 13.91 9.59 -2.45
N SER A 66 14.15 10.62 -3.26
CA SER A 66 15.50 11.13 -3.54
C SER A 66 16.26 11.61 -2.31
N ASN A 67 15.56 11.96 -1.23
CA ASN A 67 16.14 12.34 0.06
C ASN A 67 16.38 11.14 1.02
N GLY A 68 16.20 9.90 0.56
CA GLY A 68 16.36 8.69 1.37
C GLY A 68 15.13 8.27 2.17
N THR A 69 14.01 9.01 2.08
CA THR A 69 12.79 8.66 2.85
C THR A 69 12.10 7.46 2.23
N ALA A 70 11.90 6.40 3.01
CA ALA A 70 11.07 5.27 2.60
C ALA A 70 9.60 5.71 2.48
N CYS A 71 8.95 5.34 1.39
CA CYS A 71 7.58 5.74 1.08
C CYS A 71 6.82 4.59 0.42
N VAL A 72 5.49 4.66 0.54
CA VAL A 72 4.57 3.75 -0.13
C VAL A 72 3.53 4.58 -0.89
N TYR A 73 3.28 4.20 -2.15
CA TYR A 73 2.17 4.72 -2.95
C TYR A 73 1.08 3.67 -3.04
N VAL A 74 -0.17 4.05 -2.79
CA VAL A 74 -1.31 3.13 -2.90
C VAL A 74 -2.39 3.68 -3.82
N SER A 75 -2.98 2.79 -4.62
CA SER A 75 -4.03 3.09 -5.58
C SER A 75 -3.64 4.14 -6.63
N MET A 76 -2.34 4.27 -6.91
CA MET A 76 -1.86 5.20 -7.92
C MET A 76 -2.12 4.68 -9.33
N ARG A 77 -2.63 5.56 -10.18
CA ARG A 77 -2.72 5.33 -11.63
C ARG A 77 -1.47 5.90 -12.29
N ALA A 78 -0.77 5.09 -13.07
CA ALA A 78 0.32 5.54 -13.92
C ALA A 78 -0.13 5.50 -15.38
N THR A 79 0.07 6.60 -16.10
CA THR A 79 -0.12 6.65 -17.55
C THR A 79 1.17 7.18 -18.18
N PRO A 80 1.64 6.61 -19.31
CA PRO A 80 2.75 7.19 -20.05
C PRO A 80 2.46 8.64 -20.41
N LYS A 81 3.46 9.52 -20.29
CA LYS A 81 3.37 10.87 -20.84
C LYS A 81 3.36 10.77 -22.36
N THR A 82 2.28 11.20 -23.00
CA THR A 82 2.28 11.47 -24.45
C THR A 82 3.06 12.76 -24.71
N ALA A 83 3.93 12.74 -25.72
CA ALA A 83 4.81 13.86 -26.08
C ALA A 83 4.07 15.19 -26.26
#